data_AF-A0A2U3LJI1-F1
#
_entry.id   AF-A0A2U3LJI1-F1
#
_cell.length_a   1.000
_cell.length_b   1.000
_cell.length_c   1.000
_cell.angle_alpha   90.00
_cell.angle_beta   90.00
_cell.angle_gamma   90.00
#
_symmetry.space_group_name_H-M   'P 1'
#
loop_
_entity.id
_entity.type
_entity.pdbx_description
1 polymer ?
#
loop_
_entity_poly.entity_id
_entity_poly.type
_entity_poly.pdbx_seq_one_letter_code
_entity_poly.pdbx_strand_id
1 'polypeptide(L)'
;MVVFQESDSMGSFKNKDLPLHTQVQTWIWDTVAKEGGNVHIGLNLYSVFKQAGLTIAQVRAEAVLQTPETGSDLAWVVKMMLPRIIQSGTANQKEIDIDLLEERLNGERQNADTVIVRDMTFGIWGTLQA
;
A
#
# COMPACT_ATOMS: atom_id res chain seq x y z
N MET A 1 -16.28 14.19 -16.37
CA MET A 1 -15.25 14.30 -15.31
C MET A 1 -14.85 12.90 -14.92
N VAL A 2 -13.56 12.64 -14.78
CA VAL A 2 -13.04 11.34 -14.36
C VAL A 2 -12.13 11.55 -13.15
N VAL A 3 -12.21 10.63 -12.19
CA VAL A 3 -11.53 10.70 -10.89
C VAL A 3 -10.87 9.35 -10.64
N PHE A 4 -9.59 9.36 -10.28
CA PHE A 4 -8.81 8.17 -9.99
C PHE A 4 -8.06 8.33 -8.67
N GLN A 5 -7.83 7.20 -8.01
CA GLN A 5 -7.10 7.11 -6.77
C GLN A 5 -6.19 5.89 -6.81
N GLU A 6 -4.92 6.07 -6.48
CA GLU A 6 -3.94 4.99 -6.41
C GLU A 6 -3.19 5.01 -5.07
N SER A 7 -2.80 3.83 -4.60
CA SER A 7 -1.82 3.68 -3.51
C SER A 7 -0.40 3.56 -4.09
N ASP A 8 0.60 4.03 -3.34
CA ASP A 8 2.01 4.00 -3.73
C ASP A 8 2.88 3.52 -2.56
N SER A 9 3.99 2.85 -2.88
CA SER A 9 5.02 2.43 -1.94
C SER A 9 5.94 3.60 -1.52
N MET A 10 5.37 4.68 -0.99
CA MET A 10 6.14 5.86 -0.53
C MET A 10 6.87 5.64 0.82
N GLY A 11 7.03 4.38 1.24
CA GLY A 11 7.59 4.01 2.54
C GLY A 11 6.65 4.33 3.70
N SER A 12 6.86 3.65 4.83
CA SER A 12 6.11 3.94 6.04
C SER A 12 6.81 5.03 6.85
N PHE A 13 6.17 6.18 7.04
CA PHE A 13 6.61 7.15 8.05
C PHE A 13 6.15 6.66 9.42
N LYS A 14 7.10 6.25 10.26
CA LYS A 14 6.85 5.68 11.58
C LYS A 14 7.73 6.37 12.62
N ASN A 15 7.15 6.67 13.78
CA ASN A 15 7.88 7.21 14.93
C ASN A 15 8.43 6.10 15.86
N LYS A 16 8.03 4.84 15.63
CA LYS A 16 8.51 3.65 16.34
C LYS A 16 8.72 2.51 15.35
N ASP A 17 9.63 1.61 15.70
CA ASP A 17 9.88 0.41 14.90
C ASP A 17 8.71 -0.57 14.99
N LEU A 18 8.18 -0.95 13.81
CA LEU A 18 7.17 -1.99 13.63
C LEU A 18 7.71 -3.00 12.61
N PRO A 19 8.68 -3.85 12.98
CA PRO A 19 9.38 -4.72 12.04
C PRO A 19 8.45 -5.65 11.27
N LEU A 20 7.43 -6.23 11.91
CA LEU A 20 6.48 -7.11 11.23
C LEU A 20 5.60 -6.32 10.25
N HIS A 21 5.08 -5.15 10.64
CA HIS A 21 4.33 -4.31 9.69
C HIS A 21 5.19 -3.90 8.49
N THR A 22 6.46 -3.54 8.73
CA THR A 22 7.40 -3.21 7.66
C THR A 22 7.61 -4.41 6.74
N GLN A 23 7.88 -5.59 7.30
CA GLN A 23 8.09 -6.81 6.52
C GLN A 23 6.86 -7.18 5.68
N VAL A 24 5.66 -7.07 6.26
CA VAL A 24 4.40 -7.37 5.55
C VAL A 24 4.16 -6.39 4.41
N GLN A 25 4.40 -5.09 4.61
CA GLN A 25 4.33 -4.10 3.53
C GLN A 25 5.35 -4.37 2.44
N THR A 26 6.57 -4.77 2.80
CA THR A 26 7.60 -5.19 1.85
C THR A 26 7.13 -6.38 1.02
N TRP A 27 6.52 -7.41 1.62
CA TRP A 27 5.99 -8.55 0.85
C TRP A 27 4.96 -8.13 -0.20
N ILE A 28 4.07 -7.20 0.16
CA ILE A 28 3.05 -6.67 -0.75
C ILE A 28 3.71 -5.93 -1.92
N TRP A 29 4.57 -4.95 -1.63
CA TRP A 29 5.15 -4.09 -2.65
C TRP A 29 6.21 -4.78 -3.51
N ASP A 30 7.03 -5.67 -2.93
CA ASP A 30 7.99 -6.48 -3.69
C ASP A 30 7.27 -7.43 -4.65
N THR A 31 6.10 -7.96 -4.25
CA THR A 31 5.26 -8.77 -5.14
C THR A 31 4.76 -7.94 -6.32
N VAL A 32 4.22 -6.74 -6.07
CA VAL A 32 3.77 -5.83 -7.14
C VAL A 32 4.93 -5.46 -8.08
N ALA A 33 6.11 -5.16 -7.53
CA ALA A 33 7.30 -4.83 -8.31
C ALA A 33 7.74 -6.00 -9.19
N LYS A 34 7.77 -7.23 -8.66
CA LYS A 34 8.13 -8.44 -9.42
C LYS A 34 7.15 -8.79 -10.51
N GLU A 35 5.89 -8.40 -10.38
CA GLU A 35 4.88 -8.53 -11.43
C GLU A 35 4.98 -7.43 -12.51
N GLY A 36 5.97 -6.53 -12.40
CA GLY A 36 6.16 -5.41 -13.32
C GLY A 36 5.26 -4.20 -13.02
N GLY A 37 4.58 -4.20 -11.87
CA GLY A 37 3.79 -3.06 -11.41
C GLY A 37 4.68 -1.88 -11.06
N ASN A 38 4.25 -0.67 -11.42
CA ASN A 38 4.90 0.55 -10.97
C ASN A 38 4.50 0.86 -9.53
N VAL A 39 5.32 0.45 -8.57
CA VAL A 39 5.08 0.72 -7.14
C VAL A 39 5.13 2.20 -6.78
N HIS A 40 5.66 3.04 -7.69
CA HIS A 40 5.73 4.50 -7.59
C HIS A 40 4.77 5.22 -8.56
N ILE A 41 3.60 4.62 -8.82
CA ILE A 41 2.61 5.17 -9.75
C ILE A 41 2.05 6.52 -9.32
N GLY A 42 1.97 6.79 -8.02
CA GLY A 42 1.37 8.01 -7.46
C GLY A 42 2.04 9.27 -7.96
N LEU A 43 3.38 9.29 -8.01
CA LEU A 43 4.17 10.40 -8.57
C LEU A 43 4.05 10.53 -10.09
N ASN A 44 3.68 9.44 -10.77
CA ASN A 44 3.57 9.39 -12.23
C ASN A 44 2.15 9.67 -12.74
N LEU A 45 1.13 9.70 -11.86
CA LEU A 45 -0.28 9.91 -12.24
C LEU A 45 -0.48 11.15 -13.12
N TYR A 46 0.09 12.30 -12.75
CA TYR A 46 -0.06 13.52 -13.55
C TYR A 46 0.40 13.32 -15.00
N SER A 47 1.58 12.73 -15.18
CA SER A 47 2.17 12.48 -16.50
C SER A 47 1.36 11.46 -17.30
N VAL A 48 0.96 10.35 -16.66
CA VAL A 48 0.16 9.28 -17.29
C VAL A 48 -1.18 9.83 -17.80
N PHE A 49 -1.91 10.57 -16.97
CA PHE A 49 -3.21 11.09 -17.35
C PHE A 49 -3.14 12.24 -18.37
N LYS A 50 -2.10 13.08 -18.29
CA LYS A 50 -1.86 14.11 -19.31
C LYS A 50 -1.54 13.48 -20.67
N GLN A 51 -0.73 12.42 -20.71
CA GLN A 51 -0.43 11.68 -21.94
C GLN A 51 -1.67 10.98 -22.50
N ALA A 52 -2.60 10.56 -21.63
CA ALA A 52 -3.89 10.01 -22.03
C ALA A 52 -4.91 11.07 -22.54
N GLY A 53 -4.52 12.34 -22.66
CA GLY A 53 -5.35 13.40 -23.25
C GLY A 53 -6.29 14.10 -22.27
N LEU A 54 -6.11 13.91 -20.96
CA LEU A 54 -6.93 14.63 -19.98
C LEU A 54 -6.41 16.05 -19.74
N THR A 55 -7.35 16.98 -19.63
CA THR A 55 -7.09 18.26 -18.96
C THR A 55 -7.20 18.04 -17.46
N ILE A 56 -6.06 18.08 -16.76
CA ILE A 56 -5.99 17.82 -15.31
C ILE A 56 -6.47 19.05 -14.54
N ALA A 57 -7.47 18.86 -13.69
CA ALA A 57 -7.99 19.91 -12.81
C ALA A 57 -7.25 19.94 -11.47
N GLN A 58 -6.95 18.76 -10.89
CA GLN A 58 -6.25 18.66 -9.62
C GLN A 58 -5.48 17.35 -9.47
N VAL A 59 -4.40 17.41 -8.68
CA VAL A 59 -3.66 16.27 -8.15
C VAL A 59 -3.46 16.49 -6.66
N ARG A 60 -3.64 15.45 -5.85
CA ARG A 60 -3.44 15.49 -4.39
C ARG A 60 -2.81 14.20 -3.90
N ALA A 61 -2.01 14.30 -2.85
CA ALA A 61 -1.60 13.15 -2.06
C ALA A 61 -2.11 13.30 -0.62
N GLU A 62 -2.50 12.20 -0.01
CA GLU A 62 -3.02 12.12 1.36
C GLU A 62 -2.33 10.98 2.10
N ALA A 63 -1.89 11.24 3.34
CA ALA A 63 -1.36 10.21 4.22
C ALA A 63 -2.51 9.46 4.87
N VAL A 64 -2.53 8.13 4.72
CA VAL A 64 -3.50 7.27 5.40
C VAL A 64 -2.93 6.88 6.75
N LEU A 65 -3.55 7.37 7.81
CA LEU A 65 -3.11 7.09 9.19
C LEU A 65 -3.81 5.85 9.73
N GLN A 66 -3.05 5.01 10.42
CA GLN A 66 -3.55 3.87 11.18
C GLN A 66 -3.26 4.09 12.66
N THR A 67 -4.26 3.91 13.52
CA THR A 67 -4.15 4.06 14.97
C THR A 67 -4.15 2.71 15.70
N PRO A 68 -3.85 2.68 17.01
CA PRO A 68 -3.98 1.48 17.85
C PRO A 68 -5.41 0.93 17.98
N GLU A 69 -6.44 1.68 17.61
CA GLU A 69 -7.84 1.25 17.69
C GLU A 69 -8.44 0.85 16.33
N THR A 70 -7.96 1.44 15.23
CA THR A 70 -8.57 1.25 13.90
C THR A 70 -8.28 -0.12 13.25
N GLY A 71 -7.45 -0.96 13.89
CA GLY A 71 -7.01 -2.24 13.31
C GLY A 71 -6.02 -2.05 12.15
N SER A 72 -5.68 -3.15 11.46
CA SER A 72 -4.88 -3.13 10.24
C SER A 72 -5.47 -4.07 9.21
N ASP A 73 -5.55 -3.62 7.95
CA ASP A 73 -6.00 -4.43 6.82
C ASP A 73 -4.88 -5.28 6.20
N LEU A 74 -3.63 -5.13 6.67
CA LEU A 74 -2.46 -5.79 6.09
C LEU A 74 -2.58 -7.31 6.07
N ALA A 75 -3.08 -7.93 7.14
CA ALA A 75 -3.29 -9.39 7.17
C ALA A 75 -4.27 -9.85 6.09
N TRP A 76 -5.35 -9.08 5.88
CA TRP A 76 -6.33 -9.36 4.85
C TRP A 76 -5.75 -9.17 3.44
N VAL A 77 -4.96 -8.11 3.20
CA VAL A 77 -4.29 -7.88 1.92
C VAL A 77 -3.32 -9.03 1.61
N VAL A 78 -2.50 -9.45 2.58
CA VAL A 78 -1.60 -10.60 2.40
C VAL A 78 -2.37 -11.87 2.11
N LYS A 79 -3.50 -12.12 2.78
CA LYS A 79 -4.36 -13.28 2.51
C LYS A 79 -4.86 -13.29 1.07
N MET A 80 -5.25 -12.15 0.52
CA MET A 80 -5.67 -12.01 -0.88
C MET A 80 -4.51 -12.13 -1.87
N MET A 81 -3.34 -11.64 -1.49
CA MET A 81 -2.14 -11.70 -2.33
C MET A 81 -1.34 -13.00 -2.16
N LEU A 82 -1.73 -13.91 -1.26
CA LEU A 82 -0.94 -15.09 -0.90
C LEU A 82 -0.48 -15.90 -2.13
N PRO A 83 -1.35 -16.22 -3.12
CA PRO A 83 -0.90 -16.94 -4.31
C PRO A 83 0.18 -16.18 -5.10
N ARG A 84 0.03 -14.86 -5.21
CA ARG A 84 0.96 -13.96 -5.93
C ARG A 84 2.30 -13.83 -5.19
N ILE A 85 2.26 -13.72 -3.87
CA ILE A 85 3.46 -13.66 -3.02
C ILE A 85 4.28 -14.95 -3.15
N ILE A 86 3.62 -16.11 -3.10
CA ILE A 86 4.28 -17.41 -3.27
C ILE A 86 4.80 -17.57 -4.70
N GLN A 87 3.99 -17.26 -5.71
CA GLN A 87 4.37 -17.39 -7.12
C GLN A 87 5.56 -16.50 -7.50
N SER A 88 5.63 -15.29 -6.96
CA SER A 88 6.75 -14.35 -7.18
C SER A 88 7.99 -14.69 -6.33
N GLY A 89 7.90 -15.66 -5.41
CA GLY A 89 8.98 -16.03 -4.50
C GLY A 89 9.36 -14.90 -3.54
N THR A 90 8.43 -14.01 -3.19
CA THR A 90 8.68 -12.89 -2.27
C THR A 90 8.71 -13.35 -0.81
N ALA A 91 7.85 -14.31 -0.47
CA ALA A 91 7.89 -15.03 0.79
C ALA A 91 7.26 -16.41 0.57
N ASN A 92 7.57 -17.34 1.47
CA ASN A 92 6.93 -18.66 1.47
C ASN A 92 5.84 -18.76 2.55
N GLN A 93 4.98 -19.78 2.43
CA GLN A 93 3.85 -19.97 3.33
C GLN A 93 4.25 -20.08 4.82
N LYS A 94 5.42 -20.67 5.10
CA LYS A 94 5.93 -20.83 6.47
C LYS A 94 6.40 -19.51 7.07
N GLU A 95 7.03 -18.64 6.27
CA GLU A 95 7.45 -17.29 6.71
C GLU A 95 6.24 -16.41 7.00
N ILE A 96 5.21 -16.49 6.16
CA ILE A 96 4.00 -15.69 6.29
C ILE A 96 3.19 -16.14 7.51
N ASP A 97 3.00 -17.46 7.66
CA ASP A 97 2.14 -18.05 8.69
C ASP A 97 0.76 -17.36 8.74
N ILE A 98 0.03 -17.50 7.64
CA ILE A 98 -1.15 -16.67 7.33
C ILE A 98 -2.26 -16.78 8.39
N ASP A 99 -2.37 -17.94 9.04
CA ASP A 99 -3.40 -18.19 10.05
C ASP A 99 -3.15 -17.41 11.34
N LEU A 100 -1.88 -17.11 11.65
CA LEU A 100 -1.46 -16.34 12.84
C LEU A 100 -1.05 -14.90 12.52
N LEU A 101 -0.99 -14.52 11.24
CA LEU A 101 -0.45 -13.22 10.82
C LEU A 101 -1.24 -12.04 11.42
N GLU A 102 -2.57 -12.13 11.46
CA GLU A 102 -3.42 -11.07 12.01
C GLU A 102 -3.20 -10.88 13.51
N GLU A 103 -3.12 -11.97 14.28
CA GLU A 103 -2.82 -11.93 15.71
C GLU A 103 -1.46 -11.30 15.97
N ARG A 104 -0.43 -11.71 15.22
CA ARG A 104 0.95 -11.19 15.35
C ARG A 104 1.03 -9.69 15.03
N LEU A 105 0.38 -9.23 13.97
CA LEU A 105 0.31 -7.81 13.61
C LEU A 105 -0.44 -7.00 14.68
N ASN A 106 -1.55 -7.52 15.19
CA ASN A 106 -2.28 -6.86 16.28
C ASN A 106 -1.45 -6.77 17.56
N GLY A 107 -0.73 -7.83 17.92
CA GLY A 107 0.18 -7.83 19.07
C GLY A 107 1.29 -6.79 18.93
N GLU A 108 1.97 -6.72 17.78
CA GLU A 108 3.00 -5.70 17.53
C GLU A 108 2.43 -4.28 17.66
N ARG A 109 1.27 -4.03 17.05
CA ARG A 109 0.63 -2.71 17.04
C ARG A 109 0.16 -2.26 18.43
N GLN A 110 -0.49 -3.15 19.18
CA GLN A 110 -0.95 -2.86 20.55
C GLN A 110 0.23 -2.58 21.49
N ASN A 111 1.32 -3.34 21.36
CA ASN A 111 2.52 -3.13 22.16
C ASN A 111 3.24 -1.82 21.81
N ALA A 112 3.19 -1.40 20.55
CA ALA A 112 3.84 -0.18 20.11
C ALA A 112 3.06 1.09 20.50
N ASP A 113 1.74 1.02 20.64
CA ASP A 113 0.87 2.15 21.02
C ASP A 113 1.23 3.45 20.27
N THR A 114 1.14 3.40 18.95
CA THR A 114 1.55 4.50 18.07
C THR A 114 0.65 4.62 16.84
N VAL A 115 0.52 5.85 16.33
CA VAL A 115 -0.03 6.12 15.01
C VAL A 115 1.07 5.92 13.97
N ILE A 116 0.72 5.36 12.81
CA ILE A 116 1.63 5.19 11.67
C ILE A 116 0.99 5.69 10.37
N VAL A 117 1.84 6.13 9.43
CA VAL A 117 1.42 6.26 8.04
C VAL A 117 1.43 4.87 7.42
N ARG A 118 0.25 4.36 7.06
CA ARG A 118 0.04 3.03 6.46
C ARG A 118 0.44 3.05 4.99
N ASP A 119 -0.07 4.01 4.24
CA ASP A 119 0.30 4.29 2.86
C ASP A 119 0.03 5.77 2.49
N MET A 120 0.51 6.16 1.32
CA MET A 120 0.14 7.42 0.68
C MET A 120 -0.87 7.12 -0.41
N THR A 121 -2.02 7.79 -0.35
CA THR A 121 -3.04 7.78 -1.38
C THR A 121 -2.84 8.97 -2.31
N PHE A 122 -2.85 8.73 -3.61
CA PHE A 122 -2.72 9.76 -4.64
C PHE A 122 -4.01 9.86 -5.45
N GLY A 123 -4.63 11.04 -5.45
CA GLY A 123 -5.85 11.35 -6.19
C GLY A 123 -5.56 12.27 -7.38
N ILE A 124 -6.24 12.02 -8.50
CA ILE A 124 -6.21 12.86 -9.70
C ILE A 124 -7.59 12.95 -10.33
N TRP A 125 -7.98 14.15 -10.80
CA TRP A 125 -9.20 14.29 -11.59
C TRP A 125 -9.09 15.35 -12.69
N GLY A 126 -9.91 15.16 -13.72
CA GLY A 126 -9.94 16.02 -14.88
C GLY A 126 -11.07 15.69 -15.84
N THR A 127 -10.97 16.21 -17.05
CA THR A 127 -11.90 15.95 -18.14
C THR A 127 -11.14 15.46 -19.36
N LEU A 128 -11.74 14.51 -20.08
CA LEU A 128 -11.29 14.15 -21.42
C LEU A 128 -11.84 15.21 -22.38
N GLN A 129 -10.99 15.77 -23.25
CA GLN A 129 -11.50 16.54 -24.38
C GLN A 129 -12.05 15.54 -25.40
N ALA A 130 -13.33 15.70 -25.76
CA ALA A 130 -13.96 14.93 -26.82
C ALA A 130 -13.51 15.43 -28.20
#